data_AF-T1CCZ0-F1
#
_entry.id   AF-T1CCZ0-F1
#
_cell.length_a   1.000
_cell.length_b   1.000
_cell.length_c   1.000
_cell.angle_alpha   90.00
_cell.angle_beta   90.00
_cell.angle_gamma   90.00
#
_symmetry.space_group_name_H-M   'P 1'
#
loop_
_entity.id
_entity.type
_entity.pdbx_description
1 polymer ?
#
loop_
_entity_poly.entity_id
_entity_poly.type
_entity_poly.pdbx_seq_one_letter_code
_entity_poly.pdbx_strand_id
1 'polypeptide(L)'
;PRYFRLAEHTARLFRSARIHDLHIRHTPAEIDQACADVVLANGLDSAYVRPLVYRAGFTFSLAPDPDVPVEVAIMALPWGNLHGDGVHAGIDVCVSSWHRPAPNTLPSGAKAGGNYLSSQLIAQEAKRGGYAEGIALAPNGLLSEGAGENLFLLQRGRLYTPPVAAGILPASPATAC
;
A
#
# COMPACT_ATOMS: atom_id res chain seq x y z
N PRO A 1 1.47 -8.61 21.95
CA PRO A 1 1.87 -7.88 20.73
C PRO A 1 1.46 -6.40 20.77
N ARG A 2 2.38 -5.49 20.44
CA ARG A 2 2.06 -4.07 20.22
C ARG A 2 1.98 -3.83 18.72
N TYR A 3 0.87 -3.24 18.25
CA TYR A 3 0.69 -2.93 16.84
C TYR A 3 1.01 -1.47 16.57
N PHE A 4 1.76 -1.21 15.50
CA PHE A 4 1.97 0.16 15.03
C PHE A 4 0.76 0.61 14.22
N ARG A 5 -0.02 1.55 14.77
CA ARG A 5 -1.09 2.27 14.05
C ARG A 5 -2.16 1.36 13.41
N LEU A 6 -2.52 0.26 14.09
CA LEU A 6 -3.45 -0.74 13.58
C LEU A 6 -4.80 -0.14 13.18
N ALA A 7 -5.40 0.64 14.08
CA ALA A 7 -6.69 1.27 13.85
C ALA A 7 -6.69 2.15 12.58
N GLU A 8 -5.61 2.89 12.30
CA GLU A 8 -5.53 3.69 11.09
C GLU A 8 -5.30 2.85 9.82
N HIS A 9 -4.56 1.75 9.93
CA HIS A 9 -4.43 0.79 8.84
C HIS A 9 -5.78 0.15 8.49
N THR A 10 -6.56 -0.23 9.50
CA THR A 10 -7.91 -0.78 9.33
C THR A 10 -8.86 0.27 8.77
N ALA A 11 -8.86 1.51 9.28
CA ALA A 11 -9.64 2.59 8.69
C ALA A 11 -9.30 2.82 7.19
N ARG A 12 -8.03 2.69 6.81
CA ARG A 12 -7.61 2.75 5.40
C ARG A 12 -8.09 1.53 4.58
N LEU A 13 -8.14 0.34 5.16
CA LEU A 13 -8.69 -0.86 4.52
C LEU A 13 -10.16 -0.64 4.16
N PHE A 14 -10.98 -0.21 5.12
CA PHE A 14 -12.41 0.08 4.91
C PHE A 14 -12.62 1.22 3.90
N ARG A 15 -11.80 2.28 3.95
CA ARG A 15 -11.86 3.35 2.94
C ARG A 15 -11.56 2.84 1.54
N SER A 16 -10.54 1.99 1.38
CA SER A 16 -10.14 1.43 0.08
C SER A 16 -11.20 0.48 -0.47
N ALA A 17 -11.82 -0.32 0.42
CA ALA A 17 -12.94 -1.19 0.11
C ALA A 17 -14.15 -0.40 -0.38
N ARG A 18 -14.54 0.66 0.33
CA ARG A 18 -15.66 1.55 -0.05
C ARG A 18 -15.47 2.20 -1.42
N ILE A 19 -14.24 2.61 -1.76
CA ILE A 19 -13.94 3.20 -3.09
C ILE A 19 -14.20 2.19 -4.22
N HIS A 20 -14.05 0.90 -3.96
CA HIS A 20 -14.26 -0.19 -4.94
C HIS A 20 -15.58 -0.94 -4.73
N ASP A 21 -16.52 -0.34 -3.98
CA ASP A 21 -17.83 -0.93 -3.67
C ASP A 21 -17.76 -2.32 -3.02
N LEU A 22 -16.73 -2.56 -2.20
CA LEU A 22 -16.56 -3.78 -1.42
C LEU A 22 -17.18 -3.60 -0.03
N HIS A 23 -18.30 -4.30 0.22
CA HIS A 23 -18.95 -4.28 1.52
C HIS A 23 -18.34 -5.31 2.47
N ILE A 24 -17.53 -4.85 3.42
CA ILE A 24 -16.96 -5.71 4.48
C ILE A 24 -18.04 -5.98 5.53
N ARG A 25 -18.34 -7.26 5.77
CA ARG A 25 -19.35 -7.69 6.76
C ARG A 25 -18.89 -7.59 8.23
N HIS A 26 -17.58 -7.49 8.43
CA HIS A 26 -16.96 -7.34 9.74
C HIS A 26 -16.85 -5.88 10.15
N THR A 27 -16.88 -5.62 11.45
CA THR A 27 -16.57 -4.32 12.04
C THR A 27 -15.05 -4.07 12.04
N PRO A 28 -14.59 -2.82 12.08
CA PRO A 28 -13.18 -2.51 12.25
C PRO A 28 -12.54 -3.19 13.48
N ALA A 29 -13.27 -3.27 14.60
CA ALA A 29 -12.78 -3.91 15.82
C ALA A 29 -12.58 -5.42 15.65
N GLU A 30 -13.46 -6.10 14.91
CA GLU A 30 -13.30 -7.52 14.58
C GLU A 30 -12.08 -7.76 13.68
N ILE A 31 -11.82 -6.86 12.71
CA ILE A 31 -10.62 -6.94 11.86
C ILE A 31 -9.34 -6.71 12.68
N ASP A 32 -9.34 -5.74 13.59
CA ASP A 32 -8.21 -5.46 14.48
C ASP A 32 -7.93 -6.66 15.40
N GLN A 33 -8.98 -7.25 15.97
CA GLN A 33 -8.85 -8.45 16.80
C GLN A 33 -8.35 -9.65 16.00
N ALA A 34 -8.88 -9.89 14.79
CA ALA A 34 -8.44 -10.99 13.94
C ALA A 34 -6.97 -10.83 13.49
N CYS A 35 -6.51 -9.59 13.26
CA CYS A 35 -5.08 -9.31 13.08
C CYS A 35 -4.26 -9.73 14.30
N ALA A 36 -4.78 -9.47 15.51
CA ALA A 36 -4.10 -9.83 16.74
C ALA A 36 -4.02 -11.34 16.96
N ASP A 37 -5.13 -12.03 16.72
CA ASP A 37 -5.27 -13.47 16.91
C ASP A 37 -4.34 -14.23 15.96
N VAL A 38 -4.22 -13.81 14.70
CA VAL A 38 -3.33 -14.47 13.73
C VAL A 38 -1.86 -14.38 14.15
N VAL A 39 -1.41 -13.27 14.72
CA VAL A 39 -0.02 -13.13 15.22
C VAL A 39 0.21 -14.05 16.42
N LEU A 40 -0.73 -14.08 17.37
CA LEU A 40 -0.66 -14.91 18.57
C LEU A 40 -0.70 -16.41 18.25
N ALA A 41 -1.60 -16.83 17.35
CA ALA A 41 -1.75 -18.21 16.92
C ALA A 41 -0.49 -18.75 16.23
N ASN A 42 0.30 -17.88 15.59
CA ASN A 42 1.58 -18.23 14.97
C ASN A 42 2.79 -18.07 15.92
N GLY A 43 2.58 -17.63 17.18
CA GLY A 43 3.67 -17.44 18.15
C GLY A 43 4.71 -16.40 17.71
N LEU A 44 4.30 -15.37 16.97
CA LEU A 44 5.22 -14.38 16.40
C LEU A 44 5.45 -13.20 17.36
N ASP A 45 6.71 -12.94 17.70
CA ASP A 45 7.11 -11.77 18.50
C ASP A 45 7.15 -10.48 17.67
N SER A 46 7.53 -10.59 16.39
CA SER A 46 7.55 -9.51 15.40
C SER A 46 6.97 -10.02 14.08
N ALA A 47 5.98 -9.31 13.56
CA ALA A 47 5.24 -9.74 12.39
C ALA A 47 4.86 -8.60 11.47
N TYR A 48 4.80 -8.92 10.19
CA TYR A 48 4.11 -8.14 9.18
C TYR A 48 2.75 -8.74 8.93
N VAL A 49 1.71 -7.94 9.16
CA VAL A 49 0.32 -8.36 9.02
C VAL A 49 -0.24 -7.81 7.72
N ARG A 50 -0.89 -8.67 6.94
CA ARG A 50 -1.48 -8.37 5.64
C ARG A 50 -2.96 -8.76 5.62
N PRO A 51 -3.86 -7.84 6.00
CA PRO A 51 -5.28 -7.96 5.70
C PRO A 51 -5.52 -7.76 4.19
N LEU A 52 -6.39 -8.59 3.61
CA LEU A 52 -6.82 -8.54 2.22
C LEU A 52 -8.34 -8.68 2.16
N VAL A 53 -8.99 -7.77 1.44
CA VAL A 53 -10.44 -7.81 1.17
C VAL A 53 -10.61 -8.07 -0.32
N TYR A 54 -11.46 -9.04 -0.68
CA TYR A 54 -11.68 -9.44 -2.07
C TYR A 54 -13.12 -9.92 -2.29
N ARG A 55 -13.61 -9.82 -3.53
CA ARG A 55 -14.88 -10.46 -3.92
C ARG A 55 -14.63 -11.95 -4.04
N ALA A 56 -15.31 -12.74 -3.23
CA ALA A 56 -15.33 -14.18 -3.31
C ALA A 56 -16.59 -14.63 -4.07
N GLY A 57 -16.41 -15.48 -5.07
CA GLY A 57 -17.52 -15.95 -5.89
C GLY A 57 -17.01 -16.45 -7.23
N PHE A 58 -17.75 -17.38 -7.84
CA PHE A 58 -17.44 -17.91 -9.16
C PHE A 58 -18.23 -17.15 -10.22
N THR A 59 -17.76 -15.95 -10.55
CA THR A 59 -18.31 -15.15 -11.65
C THR A 59 -17.17 -14.62 -12.53
N PHE A 60 -17.41 -14.62 -13.84
CA PHE A 60 -16.51 -14.00 -14.83
C PHE A 60 -16.95 -12.56 -15.19
N SER A 61 -18.02 -12.06 -14.56
CA SER A 61 -18.50 -10.70 -14.81
C SER A 61 -17.57 -9.66 -14.19
N LEU A 62 -17.27 -8.60 -14.95
CA LEU A 62 -16.59 -7.40 -14.44
C LEU A 62 -17.50 -6.54 -13.56
N ALA A 63 -18.82 -6.72 -13.69
CA ALA A 63 -19.85 -6.14 -12.84
C ALA A 63 -20.57 -7.29 -12.11
N PRO A 64 -19.97 -7.81 -11.02
CA PRO A 64 -20.60 -8.87 -10.25
C PRO A 64 -21.90 -8.39 -9.61
N ASP A 65 -22.85 -9.31 -9.43
CA ASP A 65 -24.09 -9.00 -8.73
C ASP A 65 -23.81 -8.54 -7.29
N PRO A 66 -24.65 -7.67 -6.70
CA PRO A 66 -24.42 -7.12 -5.37
C PRO A 66 -24.34 -8.16 -4.24
N ASP A 67 -24.89 -9.35 -4.44
CA ASP A 67 -24.89 -10.46 -3.50
C ASP A 67 -23.63 -11.33 -3.57
N VAL A 68 -22.74 -11.09 -4.55
CA VAL A 68 -21.44 -11.77 -4.61
C VAL A 68 -20.67 -11.51 -3.30
N PRO A 69 -20.33 -12.56 -2.55
CA PRO A 69 -19.67 -12.42 -1.26
C PRO A 69 -18.41 -11.57 -1.31
N VAL A 70 -18.17 -10.80 -0.25
CA VAL A 70 -16.90 -10.14 0.01
C VAL A 70 -16.28 -10.78 1.23
N GLU A 71 -15.06 -11.27 1.07
CA GLU A 71 -14.33 -12.01 2.11
C GLU A 71 -13.07 -11.26 2.52
N VAL A 72 -12.64 -11.55 3.76
CA VAL A 72 -11.41 -11.01 4.34
C VAL A 72 -10.47 -12.15 4.66
N ALA A 73 -9.24 -12.06 4.19
CA ALA A 73 -8.15 -12.94 4.59
C ALA A 73 -7.08 -12.13 5.33
N ILE A 74 -6.51 -12.68 6.39
CA ILE A 74 -5.46 -12.04 7.17
C ILE A 74 -4.29 -13.00 7.28
N MET A 75 -3.12 -12.54 6.84
CA MET A 75 -1.87 -13.29 6.95
C MET A 75 -0.89 -12.54 7.87
N ALA A 76 -0.14 -13.26 8.69
CA ALA A 76 1.03 -12.73 9.39
C ALA A 76 2.28 -13.50 9.00
N LEU A 77 3.36 -12.76 8.76
CA LEU A 77 4.66 -13.31 8.40
C LEU A 77 5.71 -12.79 9.39
N PRO A 78 6.73 -13.59 9.78
CA PRO A 78 7.89 -13.06 10.48
C PRO A 78 8.49 -11.92 9.66
N TRP A 79 8.71 -10.77 10.28
CA TRP A 79 9.23 -9.61 9.57
C TRP A 79 10.68 -9.32 9.97
N GLY A 80 11.57 -9.38 8.98
CA GLY A 80 12.94 -8.86 9.03
C GLY A 80 13.03 -7.45 8.43
N ASN A 81 14.22 -6.86 8.46
CA ASN A 81 14.42 -5.48 8.00
C ASN A 81 14.32 -5.39 6.46
N LEU A 82 13.36 -4.61 5.91
CA LEU A 82 13.03 -4.56 4.47
C LEU A 82 14.24 -4.22 3.57
N HIS A 83 15.14 -3.38 4.06
CA HIS A 83 16.36 -2.97 3.34
C HIS A 83 17.66 -3.45 4.01
N GLY A 84 17.59 -4.31 5.03
CA GLY A 84 18.78 -4.76 5.76
C GLY A 84 19.63 -3.57 6.26
N ASP A 85 20.90 -3.56 5.84
CA ASP A 85 21.88 -2.51 6.16
C ASP A 85 21.59 -1.15 5.46
N GLY A 86 20.74 -1.14 4.44
CA GLY A 86 20.33 0.07 3.71
C GLY A 86 19.57 1.08 4.57
N VAL A 87 19.07 0.68 5.74
CA VAL A 87 18.51 1.61 6.73
C VAL A 87 19.56 2.60 7.25
N HIS A 88 20.84 2.21 7.27
CA HIS A 88 21.94 3.05 7.75
C HIS A 88 22.79 3.63 6.62
N ALA A 89 23.05 2.85 5.57
CA ALA A 89 23.92 3.25 4.47
C ALA A 89 23.22 4.09 3.37
N GLY A 90 21.89 4.10 3.36
CA GLY A 90 21.12 4.58 2.22
C GLY A 90 21.06 3.56 1.08
N ILE A 91 20.32 3.90 0.02
CA ILE A 91 20.14 3.05 -1.16
C ILE A 91 20.25 3.88 -2.43
N ASP A 92 20.76 3.27 -3.50
CA ASP A 92 20.75 3.86 -4.83
C ASP A 92 19.40 3.65 -5.51
N VAL A 93 18.82 4.73 -6.02
CA VAL A 93 17.50 4.75 -6.67
C VAL A 93 17.59 5.40 -8.05
N CYS A 94 16.65 5.05 -8.93
CA CYS A 94 16.53 5.66 -10.26
C CYS A 94 15.17 6.32 -10.48
N VAL A 95 15.09 7.26 -11.42
CA VAL A 95 13.79 7.73 -11.93
C VAL A 95 13.34 6.76 -13.01
N SER A 96 12.16 6.17 -12.82
CA SER A 96 11.56 5.19 -13.72
C SER A 96 11.04 5.86 -15.00
N SER A 97 11.05 5.13 -16.11
CA SER A 97 10.37 5.53 -17.34
C SER A 97 8.85 5.36 -17.27
N TRP A 98 8.35 4.61 -16.26
CA TRP A 98 6.93 4.41 -16.01
C TRP A 98 6.37 5.52 -15.12
N HIS A 99 5.24 6.08 -15.56
CA HIS A 99 4.48 7.03 -14.77
C HIS A 99 3.50 6.31 -13.82
N ARG A 100 3.13 6.99 -12.74
CA ARG A 100 1.98 6.61 -11.90
C ARG A 100 0.66 6.78 -12.67
N PRO A 101 -0.39 6.04 -12.31
CA PRO A 101 -1.71 6.19 -12.92
C PRO A 101 -2.19 7.64 -12.86
N ALA A 102 -2.84 8.09 -13.94
CA ALA A 102 -3.38 9.44 -13.98
C ALA A 102 -4.58 9.59 -13.04
N PRO A 103 -4.83 10.80 -12.49
CA PRO A 103 -6.04 11.06 -11.73
C PRO A 103 -7.29 10.61 -12.49
N ASN A 104 -8.26 10.03 -11.77
CA ASN A 104 -9.51 9.53 -12.34
C ASN A 104 -9.36 8.36 -13.35
N THR A 105 -8.25 7.61 -13.31
CA THR A 105 -8.08 6.34 -14.06
C THR A 105 -8.12 5.13 -13.12
N LEU A 106 -7.12 5.02 -12.25
CA LEU A 106 -7.09 4.10 -11.12
C LEU A 106 -7.00 4.92 -9.82
N PRO A 107 -7.78 4.60 -8.77
CA PRO A 107 -7.80 5.40 -7.56
C PRO A 107 -6.54 5.16 -6.71
N SER A 108 -5.48 5.94 -6.95
CA SER A 108 -4.21 5.84 -6.20
C SER A 108 -4.35 6.10 -4.70
N GLY A 109 -5.40 6.82 -4.29
CA GLY A 109 -5.73 7.04 -2.87
C GLY A 109 -6.26 5.79 -2.13
N ALA A 110 -6.57 4.72 -2.87
CA ALA A 110 -6.97 3.41 -2.35
C ALA A 110 -5.83 2.40 -2.50
N LYS A 111 -5.64 1.57 -1.49
CA LYS A 111 -4.63 0.49 -1.53
C LYS A 111 -5.25 -0.77 -2.14
N ALA A 112 -5.37 -0.80 -3.46
CA ALA A 112 -5.96 -1.90 -4.21
C ALA A 112 -4.90 -2.77 -4.90
N GLY A 113 -5.18 -4.08 -5.06
CA GLY A 113 -4.28 -5.03 -5.71
C GLY A 113 -3.93 -4.63 -7.15
N GLY A 114 -4.92 -4.18 -7.94
CA GLY A 114 -4.70 -3.75 -9.33
C GLY A 114 -3.70 -2.59 -9.48
N ASN A 115 -3.62 -1.70 -8.48
CA ASN A 115 -2.68 -0.58 -8.49
C ASN A 115 -1.21 -1.04 -8.47
N TYR A 116 -0.94 -2.24 -7.94
CA TYR A 116 0.41 -2.79 -7.87
C TYR A 116 0.97 -3.26 -9.22
N LEU A 117 0.18 -3.30 -10.29
CA LEU A 117 0.73 -3.54 -11.63
C LEU A 117 1.68 -2.39 -12.04
N SER A 118 1.32 -1.14 -11.71
CA SER A 118 2.20 0.02 -11.91
C SER A 118 3.45 -0.09 -11.04
N SER A 119 3.30 -0.37 -9.75
CA SER A 119 4.43 -0.54 -8.82
C SER A 119 5.41 -1.62 -9.26
N GLN A 120 4.92 -2.75 -9.76
CA GLN A 120 5.77 -3.84 -10.24
C GLN A 120 6.61 -3.42 -11.44
N LEU A 121 6.06 -2.67 -12.40
CA LEU A 121 6.82 -2.18 -13.55
C LEU A 121 7.97 -1.26 -13.13
N ILE A 122 7.70 -0.35 -12.19
CA ILE A 122 8.68 0.60 -11.63
C ILE A 122 9.81 -0.17 -10.92
N ALA A 123 9.45 -1.04 -9.96
CA ALA A 123 10.44 -1.79 -9.18
C ALA A 123 11.27 -2.74 -10.05
N GLN A 124 10.65 -3.39 -11.04
CA GLN A 124 11.36 -4.30 -11.95
C GLN A 124 12.30 -3.55 -12.89
N GLU A 125 11.95 -2.34 -13.33
CA GLU A 125 12.86 -1.50 -14.10
C GLU A 125 14.09 -1.10 -13.28
N ALA A 126 13.88 -0.61 -12.06
CA ALA A 126 14.98 -0.25 -11.16
C ALA A 126 15.91 -1.43 -10.90
N LYS A 127 15.33 -2.60 -10.59
CA LYS A 127 16.08 -3.84 -10.40
C LYS A 127 16.91 -4.24 -11.61
N ARG A 128 16.36 -4.12 -12.83
CA ARG A 128 17.10 -4.39 -14.08
C ARG A 128 18.25 -3.39 -14.30
N GLY A 129 18.08 -2.15 -13.84
CA GLY A 129 19.10 -1.11 -13.90
C GLY A 129 20.17 -1.21 -12.81
N GLY A 130 20.07 -2.18 -11.88
CA GLY A 130 20.99 -2.31 -10.76
C GLY A 130 20.71 -1.37 -9.58
N TYR A 131 19.53 -0.75 -9.54
CA TYR A 131 19.08 0.10 -8.45
C TYR A 131 18.26 -0.69 -7.43
N ALA A 132 18.24 -0.21 -6.19
CA ALA A 132 17.45 -0.82 -5.12
C ALA A 132 15.95 -0.53 -5.28
N GLU A 133 15.58 0.66 -5.76
CA GLU A 133 14.19 1.07 -5.96
C GLU A 133 14.05 2.13 -7.07
N GLY A 134 12.86 2.22 -7.66
CA GLY A 134 12.49 3.21 -8.66
C GLY A 134 11.57 4.29 -8.10
N ILE A 135 11.84 5.54 -8.45
CA ILE A 135 10.99 6.71 -8.24
C ILE A 135 10.14 6.92 -9.49
N ALA A 136 8.83 6.99 -9.33
CA ALA A 136 7.92 7.27 -10.43
C ALA A 136 7.51 8.74 -10.46
N LEU A 137 7.23 9.22 -11.67
CA LEU A 137 6.66 10.53 -11.92
C LEU A 137 5.13 10.44 -12.05
N ALA A 138 4.45 11.51 -11.68
CA ALA A 138 3.06 11.75 -12.04
C ALA A 138 2.96 12.07 -13.56
N PRO A 139 1.79 11.90 -14.21
CA PRO A 139 1.66 12.12 -15.66
C PRO A 139 2.06 13.52 -16.17
N ASN A 140 2.12 14.50 -15.28
CA ASN A 140 2.58 15.86 -15.59
C ASN A 140 4.11 16.05 -15.46
N GLY A 141 4.86 14.96 -15.24
CA GLY A 141 6.31 14.95 -15.11
C GLY A 141 6.83 15.36 -13.72
N LEU A 142 5.96 15.64 -12.75
CA LEU A 142 6.36 15.94 -11.38
C LEU A 142 6.63 14.66 -10.58
N LEU A 143 7.40 14.77 -9.50
CA LEU A 143 7.64 13.65 -8.59
C LEU A 143 6.33 13.13 -7.98
N SER A 144 6.17 11.81 -7.96
CA SER A 144 5.10 11.13 -7.24
C SER A 144 5.65 10.37 -6.03
N GLU A 145 6.00 9.10 -6.18
CA GLU A 145 6.45 8.24 -5.08
C GLU A 145 7.34 7.11 -5.61
N GLY A 146 7.99 6.36 -4.70
CA GLY A 146 8.66 5.11 -5.03
C GLY A 146 7.67 4.02 -5.42
N ALA A 147 8.13 2.82 -5.79
CA ALA A 147 7.22 1.73 -6.15
C ALA A 147 6.31 1.30 -4.98
N GLY A 148 6.84 1.26 -3.75
CA GLY A 148 6.12 0.85 -2.54
C GLY A 148 6.04 1.90 -1.43
N GLU A 149 6.72 3.04 -1.58
CA GLU A 149 7.05 3.99 -0.51
C GLU A 149 6.78 5.43 -0.94
N ASN A 150 6.35 6.29 -0.02
CA ASN A 150 6.27 7.72 -0.28
C ASN A 150 7.66 8.37 -0.33
N LEU A 151 7.80 9.43 -1.13
CA LEU A 151 9.05 10.18 -1.30
C LEU A 151 9.07 11.44 -0.41
N PHE A 152 10.22 11.68 0.23
CA PHE A 152 10.50 12.90 0.98
C PHE A 152 11.83 13.52 0.53
N LEU A 153 11.88 14.85 0.50
CA LEU A 153 13.08 15.62 0.16
C LEU A 153 13.41 16.59 1.29
N LEU A 154 14.67 16.62 1.75
CA LEU A 154 15.17 17.63 2.68
C LEU A 154 16.01 18.64 1.90
N GLN A 155 15.51 19.87 1.76
CA GLN A 155 16.20 20.93 1.04
C GLN A 155 16.21 22.21 1.87
N ARG A 156 17.41 22.75 2.13
CA ARG A 156 17.61 23.97 2.93
C ARG A 156 16.90 23.91 4.30
N GLY A 157 17.02 22.78 4.98
CA GLY A 157 16.40 22.55 6.29
C GLY A 157 14.88 22.38 6.27
N ARG A 158 14.24 22.31 5.09
CA ARG A 158 12.80 22.12 4.93
C ARG A 158 12.49 20.76 4.32
N LEU A 159 11.50 20.08 4.89
CA LEU A 159 11.00 18.80 4.40
C LEU A 159 9.89 19.04 3.36
N TYR A 160 9.96 18.33 2.25
CA TYR A 160 8.98 18.35 1.17
C TYR A 160 8.52 16.93 0.87
N THR A 161 7.25 16.78 0.50
CA THR A 161 6.70 15.54 -0.05
C THR A 161 5.68 15.91 -1.12
N PRO A 162 5.54 15.10 -2.18
CA PRO A 162 4.51 15.35 -3.20
C PRO A 162 3.09 15.35 -2.60
N PRO A 163 2.17 16.19 -3.10
CA PRO A 163 0.79 16.19 -2.63
C PRO A 163 0.06 14.94 -3.13
N VAL A 164 -1.07 14.59 -2.50
CA VAL A 164 -1.94 13.47 -2.93
C VAL A 164 -2.35 13.58 -4.41
N ALA A 165 -2.51 14.81 -4.91
CA ALA A 165 -2.81 15.09 -6.32
C ALA A 165 -1.73 14.59 -7.30
N ALA A 166 -0.51 14.32 -6.84
CA ALA A 166 0.55 13.71 -7.63
C ALA A 166 0.38 12.19 -7.83
N GLY A 167 -0.71 11.59 -7.36
CA GLY A 167 -0.98 10.16 -7.54
C GLY A 167 -0.32 9.27 -6.49
N ILE A 168 0.06 9.84 -5.33
CA ILE A 168 0.65 9.09 -4.22
C ILE A 168 -0.41 8.39 -3.35
N LEU A 169 -0.02 7.32 -2.67
CA LEU A 169 -0.85 6.67 -1.65
C LEU A 169 -0.71 7.41 -0.30
N PRO A 170 -1.80 7.88 0.33
CA PRO A 170 -1.72 8.51 1.65
C PRO A 170 -1.23 7.54 2.74
N ALA A 171 -0.11 7.90 3.39
CA ALA A 171 0.57 7.07 4.39
C ALA A 171 -0.33 6.68 5.58
N SER A 172 -1.29 7.53 5.96
CA SER A 172 -2.38 7.32 6.92
C SER A 172 -3.07 8.68 7.13
N PRO A 173 -4.35 8.78 7.52
CA PRO A 173 -4.99 10.07 7.78
C PRO A 173 -4.22 11.00 8.74
N ALA A 174 -3.45 10.47 9.72
CA ALA A 174 -2.67 11.32 10.62
C ALA A 174 -1.30 11.80 10.08
N THR A 175 -0.91 11.38 8.87
CA THR A 175 0.32 11.83 8.20
C THR A 175 0.04 12.68 6.96
N ALA A 176 -1.23 13.01 6.70
CA ALA A 176 -1.61 14.03 5.73
C ALA A 176 -1.44 15.42 6.38
N CYS A 177 -0.20 15.92 6.42
CA CYS A 177 0.03 17.37 6.47
C CYS A 177 -0.05 17.93 5.05
#